data_AF-A0A8J3C250-F1
#
_entry.id   AF-A0A8J3C250-F1
#
_cell.length_a   1.000
_cell.length_b   1.000
_cell.length_c   1.000
_cell.angle_alpha   90.00
_cell.angle_beta   90.00
_cell.angle_gamma   90.00
#
_symmetry.space_group_name_H-M   'P 1'
#
loop_
_entity.id
_entity.type
_entity.pdbx_description
1 polymer ?
#
loop_
_entity_poly.entity_id
_entity_poly.type
_entity_poly.pdbx_seq_one_letter_code
_entity_poly.pdbx_strand_id
1 'polypeptide(L)'
;MVTHLGVHRGSMYKTFGNKRGLYLAALRRHIDQDVAALAEVTSRGAPPDAVERVLADGHGLGLLFLAMVERAPVDSEVAEETSRALRILDDATDAQKRTALALGLLLRARATAAVSV
;
A
#
# COMPACT_ATOMS: atom_id res chain seq x y z
N MET A 1 12.31 -22.73 -8.13
CA MET A 1 11.00 -22.27 -8.61
C MET A 1 10.49 -21.18 -7.69
N VAL A 2 9.68 -20.24 -8.16
CA VAL A 2 8.78 -19.51 -7.24
C VAL A 2 7.66 -20.50 -6.96
N THR A 3 7.86 -21.36 -5.97
CA THR A 3 7.25 -22.69 -5.81
C THR A 3 5.72 -22.68 -5.74
N HIS A 4 5.10 -21.53 -5.44
CA HIS A 4 3.64 -21.39 -5.37
C HIS A 4 2.96 -20.83 -6.63
N LEU A 5 3.73 -20.32 -7.61
CA LEU A 5 3.18 -19.69 -8.82
C LEU A 5 3.27 -20.57 -10.06
N GLY A 6 3.94 -21.73 -9.99
CA GLY A 6 4.18 -22.59 -11.15
C GLY A 6 5.10 -21.99 -12.22
N VAL A 7 5.71 -20.82 -11.97
CA VAL A 7 6.55 -20.11 -12.94
C VAL A 7 8.04 -20.22 -12.57
N HIS A 8 8.87 -20.44 -13.59
CA HIS A 8 10.33 -20.39 -13.46
C HIS A 8 10.79 -18.94 -13.24
N ARG A 9 11.69 -18.70 -12.28
CA ARG A 9 12.18 -17.33 -11.94
C ARG A 9 12.74 -16.60 -13.16
N GLY A 10 13.37 -17.33 -14.09
CA GLY A 10 13.85 -16.79 -15.36
C GLY A 10 12.74 -16.30 -16.30
N SER A 11 11.59 -16.98 -16.35
CA SER A 11 10.43 -16.54 -17.13
C SER A 11 9.76 -15.30 -16.53
N MET A 12 9.73 -15.20 -15.20
CA MET A 12 9.21 -14.02 -14.51
C MET A 12 10.02 -12.75 -14.82
N TYR A 13 11.36 -12.83 -14.72
CA TYR A 13 12.19 -11.69 -15.05
C TYR A 13 12.24 -11.40 -16.56
N LYS A 14 12.00 -12.38 -17.43
CA LYS A 14 11.84 -12.11 -18.87
C LYS A 14 10.63 -11.22 -19.16
N THR A 15 9.51 -11.41 -18.45
CA THR A 15 8.29 -10.61 -18.61
C THR A 15 8.42 -9.21 -18.01
N PHE A 16 9.05 -9.10 -16.83
CA PHE A 16 9.14 -7.83 -16.09
C PHE A 16 10.52 -7.15 -16.19
N GLY A 17 11.38 -7.64 -17.07
CA GLY A 17 12.77 -7.20 -17.26
C GLY A 17 13.72 -7.61 -16.13
N ASN A 18 13.43 -7.19 -14.90
CA ASN A 18 14.29 -7.43 -13.73
C ASN A 18 13.49 -7.43 -12.41
N LYS A 19 14.17 -7.67 -11.28
CA LYS A 19 13.55 -7.67 -9.94
C LYS A 19 12.87 -6.34 -9.61
N ARG A 20 13.45 -5.21 -10.05
CA ARG A 20 12.86 -3.87 -9.85
C ARG A 20 11.55 -3.73 -10.64
N GLY A 21 11.52 -4.14 -11.90
CA GLY A 21 10.31 -4.10 -12.73
C GLY A 21 9.20 -4.99 -12.17
N LEU A 22 9.54 -6.17 -11.65
CA LEU A 22 8.58 -7.03 -10.96
C LEU A 22 8.03 -6.37 -9.67
N TYR A 23 8.91 -5.77 -8.86
CA TYR A 23 8.50 -5.05 -7.65
C TYR A 23 7.56 -3.88 -7.97
N LEU A 24 7.90 -3.08 -8.99
CA LEU A 24 7.08 -1.94 -9.38
C LEU A 24 5.72 -2.37 -9.94
N ALA A 25 5.68 -3.45 -10.72
CA ALA A 25 4.42 -4.03 -11.19
C ALA A 25 3.54 -4.52 -10.03
N ALA A 26 4.15 -5.15 -9.02
CA ALA A 26 3.44 -5.58 -7.82
C ALA A 26 2.91 -4.39 -7.01
N LEU A 27 3.72 -3.33 -6.86
CA LEU A 27 3.31 -2.10 -6.17
C LEU A 27 2.13 -1.42 -6.89
N ARG A 28 2.21 -1.26 -8.21
CA ARG A 28 1.12 -0.70 -9.03
C ARG A 28 -0.17 -1.49 -8.86
N ARG A 29 -0.09 -2.82 -8.98
CA ARG A 29 -1.25 -3.70 -8.75
C ARG A 29 -1.83 -3.52 -7.35
N HIS A 30 -0.98 -3.48 -6.32
CA HIS A 30 -1.42 -3.27 -4.94
C HIS A 30 -2.15 -1.94 -4.76
N ILE A 31 -1.66 -0.87 -5.39
CA ILE A 31 -2.33 0.44 -5.37
C ILE A 31 -3.68 0.37 -6.09
N ASP A 32 -3.70 -0.19 -7.30
CA ASP A 32 -4.90 -0.22 -8.15
C ASP A 32 -6.00 -1.15 -7.61
N GLN A 33 -5.66 -2.07 -6.72
CA GLN A 33 -6.60 -3.02 -6.13
C GLN A 33 -6.85 -2.73 -4.66
N ASP A 34 -5.83 -2.86 -3.82
CA ASP A 34 -6.00 -2.86 -2.37
C ASP A 34 -6.17 -1.42 -1.84
N VAL A 35 -5.35 -0.48 -2.31
CA VAL A 35 -5.49 0.94 -1.91
C VAL A 35 -6.76 1.54 -2.49
N ALA A 36 -7.07 1.25 -3.75
CA ALA A 36 -8.30 1.72 -4.39
C ALA A 36 -9.56 1.16 -3.70
N ALA A 37 -9.59 -0.12 -3.34
CA ALA A 37 -10.72 -0.72 -2.61
C ALA A 37 -10.89 -0.08 -1.22
N LEU A 38 -9.79 0.17 -0.50
CA LEU A 38 -9.84 0.85 0.80
C LEU A 38 -10.39 2.27 0.66
N ALA A 39 -9.94 3.01 -0.36
CA ALA A 39 -10.42 4.36 -0.66
C ALA A 39 -11.92 4.37 -1.00
N GLU A 40 -12.39 3.37 -1.77
CA GLU A 40 -13.79 3.21 -2.09
C GLU A 40 -14.64 2.96 -0.82
N VAL A 41 -14.22 2.05 0.06
CA VAL A 41 -14.93 1.81 1.32
C VAL A 41 -14.93 3.05 2.22
N THR A 42 -13.79 3.75 2.28
CA THR A 42 -13.62 4.94 3.12
C THR A 42 -14.54 6.09 2.67
N SER A 43 -14.60 6.34 1.36
CA SER A 43 -15.37 7.43 0.75
C SER A 43 -16.88 7.23 0.79
N ARG A 44 -17.37 5.99 0.97
CA ARG A 44 -18.82 5.68 1.05
C ARG A 44 -19.50 6.14 2.33
N GLY A 45 -18.75 6.54 3.36
CA GLY A 45 -19.37 6.98 4.60
C GLY A 45 -18.97 8.39 5.01
N ALA A 46 -19.45 8.82 6.18
CA ALA A 46 -19.27 10.20 6.61
C ALA A 46 -17.77 10.52 6.83
N PRO A 47 -17.31 11.76 6.54
CA PRO A 47 -15.92 12.17 6.71
C PRO A 47 -15.34 11.99 8.13
N PRO A 48 -16.10 12.19 9.24
CA PRO A 48 -15.58 11.97 10.58
C PRO A 48 -15.09 10.54 10.84
N ASP A 49 -15.75 9.53 10.25
CA ASP A 49 -15.44 8.12 10.51
C ASP A 49 -14.35 7.57 9.56
N ALA A 50 -13.80 8.41 8.68
CA ALA A 50 -12.82 7.97 7.68
C ALA A 50 -11.58 7.31 8.33
N VAL A 51 -11.14 7.82 9.48
CA VAL A 51 -10.00 7.26 10.22
C VAL A 51 -10.32 5.85 10.72
N GLU A 52 -11.52 5.64 11.26
CA GLU A 52 -11.94 4.36 11.83
C GLU A 52 -12.10 3.29 10.74
N ARG A 53 -12.62 3.67 9.57
CA ARG A 53 -12.70 2.77 8.41
C ARG A 53 -11.33 2.36 7.91
N VAL A 54 -10.39 3.31 7.77
CA VAL A 54 -9.02 2.98 7.38
C VAL A 54 -8.36 2.06 8.40
N LEU A 55 -8.67 2.18 9.69
CA LEU A 55 -8.15 1.27 10.72
C LEU A 55 -8.76 -0.13 10.61
N ALA A 56 -10.06 -0.25 10.33
CA ALA A 56 -10.73 -1.53 10.16
C ALA A 56 -10.22 -2.29 8.91
N ASP A 57 -10.12 -1.59 7.79
CA ASP A 57 -9.93 -2.22 6.48
C ASP A 57 -8.51 -2.04 5.90
N GLY A 58 -7.66 -1.23 6.53
CA GLY A 58 -6.30 -0.93 6.06
C GLY A 58 -5.25 -2.03 6.28
N HIS A 59 -5.66 -3.21 6.76
CA HIS A 59 -4.75 -4.32 7.04
C HIS A 59 -3.99 -4.83 5.80
N GLY A 60 -4.42 -4.48 4.58
CA GLY A 60 -3.71 -4.76 3.33
C GLY A 60 -2.49 -3.87 3.05
N LEU A 61 -2.33 -2.71 3.70
CA LEU A 61 -1.36 -1.67 3.29
C LEU A 61 0.13 -1.98 3.57
N GLY A 62 0.50 -3.24 3.83
CA GLY A 62 1.86 -3.65 4.17
C GLY A 62 2.89 -3.31 3.10
N LEU A 63 2.56 -3.59 1.84
CA LEU A 63 3.46 -3.30 0.73
C LEU A 63 3.64 -1.79 0.53
N LEU A 64 2.57 -1.00 0.68
CA LEU A 64 2.64 0.46 0.59
C LEU A 64 3.58 1.05 1.65
N PHE A 65 3.45 0.65 2.92
CA PHE A 65 4.35 1.14 3.98
C PHE A 65 5.81 0.78 3.72
N LEU A 66 6.08 -0.47 3.32
CA LEU A 66 7.44 -0.89 2.97
C LEU A 66 8.00 -0.09 1.79
N ALA A 67 7.17 0.17 0.78
CA ALA A 67 7.56 0.97 -0.38
C ALA A 67 7.90 2.42 0.01
N MET A 68 7.08 3.04 0.85
CA MET A 68 7.28 4.41 1.32
C MET A 68 8.58 4.56 2.12
N VAL A 69 8.89 3.62 3.01
CA VAL A 69 10.04 3.74 3.93
C VAL A 69 11.34 3.28 3.28
N GLU A 70 11.34 2.14 2.59
CA GLU A 70 12.58 1.49 2.14
C GLU A 70 12.97 1.84 0.71
N ARG A 71 11.99 2.14 -0.16
CA ARG A 71 12.22 2.20 -1.61
C ARG A 71 12.02 3.59 -2.19
N ALA A 72 10.98 4.31 -1.80
CA ALA A 72 10.73 5.67 -2.27
C ALA A 72 11.93 6.63 -2.09
N PRO A 73 12.74 6.57 -1.00
CA PRO A 73 13.89 7.48 -0.86
C PRO A 73 15.00 7.27 -1.89
N VAL A 74 15.06 6.10 -2.55
CA VAL A 74 16.16 5.71 -3.45
C VAL A 74 15.70 5.30 -4.85
N ASP A 75 14.40 5.36 -5.12
CA ASP A 75 13.79 4.95 -6.39
C ASP A 75 12.62 5.89 -6.74
N SER A 76 12.83 6.79 -7.70
CA SER A 76 11.89 7.86 -8.04
C SER A 76 10.55 7.34 -8.56
N GLU A 77 10.54 6.26 -9.35
CA GLU A 77 9.28 5.66 -9.81
C GLU A 77 8.47 5.12 -8.61
N VAL A 78 9.14 4.55 -7.60
CA VAL A 78 8.44 4.10 -6.38
C VAL A 78 7.93 5.30 -5.57
N ALA A 79 8.67 6.41 -5.53
CA ALA A 79 8.22 7.65 -4.88
C ALA A 79 6.96 8.21 -5.57
N GLU A 80 6.90 8.17 -6.90
CA GLU A 80 5.72 8.60 -7.67
C GLU A 80 4.49 7.72 -7.39
N GLU A 81 4.67 6.40 -7.37
CA GLU A 81 3.60 5.44 -7.09
C GLU A 81 3.06 5.57 -5.65
N THR A 82 3.96 5.68 -4.67
CA THR A 82 3.56 5.90 -3.26
C THR A 82 2.86 7.26 -3.08
N SER A 83 3.32 8.30 -3.78
CA SER A 83 2.64 9.60 -3.80
C SER A 83 1.25 9.52 -4.44
N ARG A 84 1.07 8.70 -5.49
CA ARG A 84 -0.25 8.42 -6.08
C ARG A 84 -1.17 7.76 -5.06
N ALA A 85 -0.68 6.76 -4.35
CA ALA A 85 -1.44 6.06 -3.33
C ALA A 85 -1.90 7.00 -2.21
N LEU A 86 -1.02 7.90 -1.75
CA LEU A 86 -1.37 8.90 -0.74
C LEU A 86 -2.46 9.86 -1.23
N ARG A 87 -2.38 10.34 -2.48
CA ARG A 87 -3.46 11.18 -3.06
C ARG A 87 -4.81 10.47 -3.09
N ILE A 88 -4.83 9.19 -3.47
CA ILE A 88 -6.06 8.37 -3.47
C ILE A 88 -6.67 8.32 -2.05
N LEU A 89 -5.84 8.16 -1.02
CA LEU A 89 -6.30 8.13 0.37
C LEU A 89 -6.69 9.51 0.89
N ASP A 90 -6.00 10.57 0.48
CA ASP A 90 -6.33 11.95 0.84
C ASP A 90 -7.70 12.35 0.28
N ASP A 91 -7.99 11.97 -0.96
CA ASP A 91 -9.30 12.17 -1.57
C ASP A 91 -10.39 11.37 -0.83
N ALA A 92 -10.10 10.10 -0.49
CA ALA A 92 -11.06 9.23 0.18
C ALA A 92 -11.35 9.63 1.64
N THR A 93 -10.36 10.18 2.33
CA THR A 93 -10.50 10.68 3.71
C THR A 93 -10.90 12.15 3.75
N ASP A 94 -11.03 12.82 2.60
CA ASP A 94 -11.36 14.24 2.47
C ASP A 94 -10.37 15.18 3.21
N ALA A 95 -9.19 14.69 3.59
CA ALA A 95 -8.14 15.51 4.20
C ALA A 95 -6.82 14.74 4.37
N GLN A 96 -5.72 15.33 3.91
CA GLN A 96 -4.36 14.82 4.16
C GLN A 96 -4.06 14.56 5.65
N LYS A 97 -4.56 15.42 6.55
CA LYS A 97 -4.38 15.23 8.01
C LYS A 97 -5.09 13.97 8.52
N ARG A 98 -6.25 13.60 7.96
CA ARG A 98 -6.97 12.38 8.34
C ARG A 98 -6.26 11.14 7.82
N THR A 99 -5.80 11.15 6.56
CA THR A 99 -4.91 10.10 6.03
C THR A 99 -3.70 9.90 6.93
N ALA A 100 -2.97 10.98 7.26
CA ALA A 100 -1.77 10.90 8.08
C ALA A 100 -2.05 10.30 9.47
N LEU A 101 -3.14 10.72 10.13
CA LEU A 101 -3.56 10.17 11.41
C LEU A 101 -3.88 8.68 11.30
N ALA A 102 -4.69 8.28 10.32
CA ALA A 102 -5.11 6.90 10.14
C ALA A 102 -3.93 5.97 9.84
N LEU A 103 -3.05 6.36 8.92
CA LEU A 103 -1.86 5.59 8.58
C LEU A 103 -0.89 5.48 9.78
N GLY A 104 -0.71 6.55 10.55
CA GLY A 104 0.12 6.53 11.76
C GLY A 104 -0.43 5.59 12.83
N LEU A 105 -1.75 5.61 13.06
CA LEU A 105 -2.42 4.71 14.00
C LEU A 105 -2.34 3.25 13.54
N LEU A 106 -2.55 2.99 12.25
CA LEU A 106 -2.45 1.65 11.66
C LEU A 106 -1.03 1.08 11.79
N LEU A 107 -0.01 1.89 11.51
CA LEU A 107 1.39 1.50 11.68
C LEU A 107 1.70 1.15 13.14
N ARG A 108 1.22 1.96 14.09
CA ARG A 108 1.37 1.70 15.52
C ARG A 108 0.70 0.39 15.93
N ALA A 109 -0.54 0.15 15.49
CA ALA A 109 -1.27 -1.08 15.80
C ALA A 109 -0.53 -2.33 15.32
N ARG A 110 0.06 -2.28 14.11
CA ARG A 110 0.88 -3.38 13.58
C ARG A 110 2.14 -3.63 14.38
N ALA A 111 2.86 -2.55 14.75
CA ALA A 111 4.06 -2.67 15.57
C ALA A 111 3.77 -3.34 16.92
N THR A 112 2.62 -3.05 17.53
CA THR A 112 2.22 -3.66 18.81
C THR A 112 1.68 -5.09 18.65
N ALA A 113 0.98 -5.40 17.56
CA ALA A 113 0.46 -6.74 17.30
C ALA A 113 1.59 -7.77 17.06
N ALA A 114 2.70 -7.36 16.44
CA ALA A 114 3.85 -8.21 16.18
C ALA A 114 4.64 -8.62 17.45
N VAL A 115 4.43 -7.92 18.57
CA VAL A 115 5.15 -8.17 19.84
C VAL A 115 4.40 -9.14 20.76
N SER A 116 3.17 -9.54 20.41
CA SER A 116 2.33 -10.42 21.24
C SER A 116 2.48 -11.92 20.92
N VAL A 117 3.65 -12.38 20.46
CA VAL A 117 3.98 -13.80 20.23
C VAL A 117 4.97 -14.31 21.25
#